data_AF-A0A358PJ35-F1
#
_entry.id   AF-A0A358PJ35-F1
#
_cell.length_a   1.000
_cell.length_b   1.000
_cell.length_c   1.000
_cell.angle_alpha   90.00
_cell.angle_beta   90.00
_cell.angle_gamma   90.00
#
_symmetry.space_group_name_H-M   'P 1'
#
loop_
_entity.id
_entity.type
_entity.pdbx_description
1 polymer ?
#
loop_
_entity_poly.entity_id
_entity_poly.type
_entity_poly.pdbx_seq_one_letter_code
_entity_poly.pdbx_strand_id
1 'polypeptide(L)' 'MSQFVKTKILVVDDDEHICELIRLYFEKEGFAVNIANDGNKAIESFK' A
#
# COMPACT_ATOMS: atom_id res chain seq x y z
N MET A 1 -26.95 -1.33 -4.30
CA MET A 1 -25.60 -0.80 -4.59
C MET A 1 -24.59 -1.88 -4.29
N SER A 2 -23.79 -2.36 -5.25
CA SER A 2 -22.70 -3.29 -4.96
C SER A 2 -21.49 -2.50 -4.43
N GLN A 3 -21.07 -2.80 -3.21
CA GLN A 3 -19.82 -2.29 -2.65
C GLN A 3 -18.67 -3.00 -3.38
N PHE A 4 -17.95 -2.31 -4.27
CA PHE A 4 -16.71 -2.87 -4.84
C PHE A 4 -15.63 -2.88 -3.76
N VAL A 5 -15.19 -4.06 -3.35
CA VAL A 5 -14.05 -4.22 -2.44
C VAL A 5 -12.78 -3.98 -3.24
N LYS A 6 -12.08 -2.89 -2.95
CA LYS A 6 -10.74 -2.65 -3.51
C LYS A 6 -9.77 -3.66 -2.91
N THR A 7 -9.04 -4.36 -3.76
CA THR A 7 -7.92 -5.20 -3.33
C THR A 7 -6.89 -4.32 -2.60
N LYS A 8 -6.50 -4.75 -1.40
CA LYS A 8 -5.54 -4.03 -0.54
C LYS A 8 -4.12 -4.51 -0.80
N ILE A 9 -3.18 -3.59 -0.87
CA ILE A 9 -1.75 -3.84 -1.07
C ILE A 9 -0.98 -3.14 0.05
N LEU A 10 0.00 -3.82 0.65
CA LEU A 10 0.96 -3.23 1.58
C LEU A 10 2.34 -3.26 0.90
N VAL A 11 2.93 -2.08 0.69
CA VAL A 11 4.28 -1.91 0.15
C VAL A 11 5.24 -1.73 1.32
N VAL A 12 6.33 -2.51 1.36
CA VAL A 12 7.32 -2.47 2.42
C VAL A 12 8.71 -2.25 1.81
N ASP A 13 9.25 -1.06 1.99
CA ASP A 13 10.57 -0.64 1.48
C ASP A 13 11.06 0.57 2.29
N ASP A 14 12.35 0.63 2.65
CA ASP A 14 12.91 1.72 3.44
C ASP A 14 13.10 3.02 2.64
N ASP A 15 13.06 2.97 1.31
CA ASP A 15 13.07 4.16 0.46
C ASP A 15 11.64 4.71 0.24
N GLU A 16 11.37 5.89 0.82
CA GLU A 16 10.08 6.57 0.72
C GLU A 16 9.71 6.96 -0.73
N HIS A 17 10.69 7.31 -1.57
CA HIS A 17 10.41 7.70 -2.95
C HIS A 17 9.96 6.51 -3.79
N ILE A 18 10.58 5.34 -3.58
CA ILE A 18 10.18 4.08 -4.23
C ILE A 18 8.78 3.68 -3.79
N CYS A 19 8.49 3.76 -2.48
CA CYS A 19 7.15 3.47 -1.95
C CYS A 19 6.06 4.34 -2.59
N GLU A 20 6.28 5.65 -2.67
CA GLU A 20 5.29 6.57 -3.22
C GLU A 20 5.10 6.35 -4.73
N LEU A 21 6.18 6.06 -5.47
CA LEU A 21 6.10 5.69 -6.89
C LEU A 21 5.20 4.46 -7.09
N ILE A 22 5.43 3.39 -6.32
CA ILE A 22 4.65 2.16 -6.38
C ILE A 22 3.18 2.41 -6.03
N ARG A 23 2.93 3.22 -4.98
CA ARG A 23 1.59 3.61 -4.57
C ARG A 23 0.84 4.35 -5.67
N LEU A 24 1.47 5.32 -6.33
CA LEU A 24 0.86 6.06 -7.45
C LEU A 24 0.42 5.13 -8.59
N TYR A 25 1.25 4.14 -8.95
CA TYR A 25 0.89 3.17 -9.98
C TYR A 25 -0.31 2.29 -9.58
N PHE A 26 -0.30 1.72 -8.37
CA PHE A 26 -1.38 0.82 -7.95
C PHE A 26 -2.68 1.56 -7.60
N GLU A 27 -2.62 2.75 -7.01
CA GLU A 27 -3.83 3.55 -6.76
C GLU A 27 -4.50 3.96 -8.09
N LYS A 28 -3.71 4.27 -9.13
CA LYS A 28 -4.21 4.55 -10.48
C LYS A 28 -4.96 3.35 -11.09
N GLU A 29 -4.51 2.12 -10.80
CA GLU A 29 -5.18 0.88 -11.22
C GLU A 29 -6.36 0.49 -10.30
N GLY A 30 -6.69 1.32 -9.30
CA GLY A 30 -7.88 1.16 -8.47
C GLY A 30 -7.68 0.35 -7.19
N PHE A 31 -6.45 0.00 -6.85
CA PHE A 31 -6.11 -0.67 -5.59
C PHE A 31 -6.17 0.29 -4.39
N ALA A 32 -6.26 -0.27 -3.19
CA ALA A 32 -6.02 0.46 -1.95
C ALA A 32 -4.61 0.13 -1.46
N VAL A 33 -3.74 1.12 -1.35
CA VAL A 33 -2.31 0.90 -1.07
C VAL A 33 -1.95 1.53 0.27
N ASN A 34 -1.29 0.75 1.12
CA ASN A 34 -0.62 1.20 2.34
C ASN A 34 0.89 1.07 2.18
N ILE A 35 1.64 1.95 2.83
CA ILE A 35 3.10 1.96 2.83
C ILE A 35 3.60 1.71 4.25
N ALA A 36 4.67 0.93 4.38
CA ALA A 36 5.46 0.80 5.59
C ALA A 36 6.95 0.91 5.26
N ASN A 37 7.64 1.86 5.91
CA ASN A 37 9.05 2.12 5.64
C ASN A 37 10.02 1.35 6.55
N ASP A 38 9.48 0.44 7.36
CA ASP A 38 10.26 -0.46 8.20
C ASP A 38 9.42 -1.70 8.57
N GLY A 39 10.10 -2.72 9.09
CA GLY A 39 9.48 -3.99 9.44
C GLY A 39 8.45 -3.89 10.58
N ASN A 40 8.64 -2.99 11.55
CA ASN A 40 7.71 -2.84 12.66
C ASN A 40 6.38 -2.23 12.17
N LYS A 41 6.46 -1.15 11.39
CA LYS A 41 5.30 -0.53 10.74
C LYS A 41 4.58 -1.51 9.80
N ALA A 42 5.31 -2.37 9.10
CA ALA A 42 4.73 -3.36 8.22
C ALA A 42 3.89 -4.38 9.00
N ILE A 43 4.42 -4.86 10.13
CA ILE A 43 3.71 -5.78 11.02
C ILE A 43 2.47 -5.11 11.64
N GLU A 44 2.58 -3.85 12.06
CA GLU A 44 1.45 -3.06 12.59
C GLU A 44 0.35 -2.87 11.54
N SER A 45 0.72 -2.65 10.27
CA SER A 45 -0.21 -2.41 9.17
C SER A 45 -0.90 -3.67 8.64
N PHE A 46 -0.39 -4.86 8.99
CA PHE A 46 -0.95 -6.14 8.54
C PHE A 46 -2.00 -6.73 9.51
N LYS A 47 -2.03 -6.26 10.76
CA LYS A 47 -2.99 -6.70 11.78
C LYS A 47 -4.39 -6.12 11.54
#